data_AF-A0A1T4ZBW4-F1
#
_entry.id   AF-A0A1T4ZBW4-F1
#
_cell.length_a   1.000
_cell.length_b   1.000
_cell.length_c   1.000
_cell.angle_alpha   90.00
_cell.angle_beta   90.00
_cell.angle_gamma   90.00
#
_symmetry.space_group_name_H-M   'P 1'
#
loop_
_entity.id
_entity.type
_entity.pdbx_description
1 polymer ?
#
loop_
_entity_poly.entity_id
_entity_poly.type
_entity_poly.pdbx_seq_one_letter_code
_entity_poly.pdbx_strand_id
1 'polypeptide(L)'
;MSRENIATVVKIIESLTDAQQQQLIEHLRKYIRDIKNKNADLEDELQWDQSFQKTQSKLVAAAKLAKQQIAQGQAQPMDYEQL
;
A
#
# COMPACT_ATOMS: atom_id res chain seq x y z
N MET A 1 16.19 -17.73 4.51
CA MET A 1 16.87 -18.15 5.76
C MET A 1 16.90 -19.67 5.83
N SER A 2 17.99 -20.28 6.32
CA SER A 2 18.07 -21.74 6.54
C SER A 2 17.40 -22.14 7.86
N ARG A 3 16.96 -23.41 7.99
CA ARG A 3 16.36 -23.94 9.22
C ARG A 3 17.32 -23.88 10.41
N GLU A 4 18.62 -24.07 10.16
CA GLU A 4 19.69 -24.01 11.16
C GLU A 4 19.84 -22.61 11.76
N ASN A 5 19.70 -21.57 10.94
CA ASN A 5 19.76 -20.19 11.39
C ASN A 5 18.54 -19.85 12.26
N ILE A 6 17.36 -20.37 11.92
CA ILE A 6 16.14 -20.18 12.71
C ILE A 6 16.29 -20.88 14.08
N ALA A 7 16.77 -22.11 14.11
CA ALA A 7 16.99 -22.85 15.36
C ALA A 7 17.99 -22.16 16.28
N THR A 8 19.05 -21.59 15.72
CA THR A 8 20.04 -20.80 16.48
C THR A 8 19.41 -19.56 17.08
N VAL A 9 18.61 -18.81 16.31
CA VAL A 9 17.89 -17.64 16.80
C VAL A 9 16.92 -18.01 17.93
N VAL A 10 16.19 -19.12 17.80
CA VAL A 10 15.28 -19.59 18.86
C VAL A 10 16.03 -19.86 20.17
N LYS A 11 17.18 -20.55 20.12
CA LYS A 11 18.00 -20.80 21.32
C LYS A 11 18.52 -19.51 21.96
N ILE A 12 18.88 -18.52 21.15
CA ILE A 12 19.29 -17.20 21.67
C ILE A 12 18.13 -16.54 22.42
N ILE A 13 16.91 -16.61 21.89
CA ILE A 13 15.71 -16.06 22.53
C ILE A 13 15.39 -16.81 23.84
N GLU A 14 15.49 -18.14 23.84
CA GLU A 14 15.27 -18.97 25.03
C GLU A 14 16.26 -18.66 26.16
N SER A 15 17.46 -18.15 25.84
CA SER A 15 18.45 -17.75 26.85
C SER A 15 18.17 -16.40 27.53
N LEU A 16 17.19 -15.63 27.03
CA LEU A 16 16.81 -14.34 27.59
C LEU A 16 15.90 -14.51 28.81
N THR A 17 15.89 -13.51 29.70
CA THR A 17 14.90 -13.44 30.79
C THR A 17 13.49 -13.25 30.25
N ASP A 18 12.47 -13.62 31.02
CA ASP A 18 11.06 -13.46 30.61
C ASP A 18 10.72 -12.02 30.20
N ALA A 19 11.26 -11.03 30.92
CA ALA A 19 11.06 -9.61 30.59
C ALA A 19 11.65 -9.24 29.22
N GLN A 20 12.84 -9.76 28.90
CA GLN A 20 13.49 -9.55 27.60
C GLN A 20 12.77 -10.31 26.48
N GLN A 21 12.26 -11.52 26.74
CA GLN A 21 11.47 -12.28 25.78
C GLN A 21 10.15 -11.56 25.46
N GLN A 22 9.46 -11.03 26.47
CA GLN A 22 8.24 -10.22 26.26
C GLN A 22 8.52 -8.97 25.43
N GLN A 23 9.60 -8.25 25.74
CA GLN A 23 10.00 -7.08 24.96
C GLN A 23 10.29 -7.44 23.49
N LEU A 24 10.97 -8.55 23.25
CA LEU A 24 11.24 -9.04 21.90
C LEU A 24 9.94 -9.39 21.15
N ILE A 25 8.98 -10.06 21.81
CA ILE A 25 7.69 -10.40 21.21
C ILE A 25 6.96 -9.13 20.76
N GLU A 26 6.94 -8.08 21.58
CA GLU A 26 6.32 -6.81 21.20
C GLU A 26 7.02 -6.14 20.00
N HIS A 27 8.35 -6.15 19.97
CA HIS A 27 9.08 -5.65 18.81
C HIS A 27 8.82 -6.48 17.54
N LEU A 28 8.74 -7.80 17.63
CA LEU A 28 8.43 -8.67 16.49
C LEU A 28 7.00 -8.44 16.00
N ARG A 29 6.02 -8.29 16.91
CA ARG A 29 4.63 -7.96 16.56
C ARG A 29 4.54 -6.63 15.81
N LYS A 30 5.25 -5.61 16.31
CA LYS A 30 5.35 -4.31 15.63
C LYS A 30 5.98 -4.47 14.24
N TYR A 31 7.12 -5.13 14.14
CA TYR A 31 7.83 -5.34 12.88
C TYR A 31 6.98 -6.09 11.83
N ILE A 32 6.27 -7.15 12.25
CA ILE A 32 5.36 -7.89 11.36
C ILE A 32 4.21 -7.00 10.89
N ARG A 33 3.65 -6.16 11.78
CA ARG A 33 2.59 -5.21 11.40
C ARG A 33 3.12 -4.18 10.41
N ASP A 34 4.29 -3.61 10.66
CA ASP A 34 4.90 -2.61 9.78
C ASP A 34 5.18 -3.18 8.38
N ILE A 35 5.68 -4.42 8.29
CA ILE A 35 5.82 -5.13 7.00
C ILE A 35 4.47 -5.33 6.31
N LYS A 36 3.45 -5.78 7.05
CA LYS A 36 2.11 -6.02 6.47
C LYS A 36 1.53 -4.73 5.89
N ASN A 37 1.60 -3.64 6.62
CA ASN A 37 1.10 -2.34 6.17
C ASN A 37 1.85 -1.89 4.92
N LYS A 38 3.19 -1.95 4.95
CA LYS A 38 4.02 -1.58 3.80
C LYS A 38 3.70 -2.43 2.56
N ASN A 39 3.45 -3.73 2.73
CA ASN A 39 3.09 -4.60 1.62
C ASN A 39 1.70 -4.24 1.05
N ALA A 40 0.74 -3.88 1.89
CA ALA A 40 -0.56 -3.40 1.44
C ALA A 40 -0.41 -2.11 0.61
N ASP A 41 0.36 -1.14 1.11
CA ASP A 41 0.64 0.10 0.38
C ASP A 41 1.28 -0.19 -1.00
N LEU A 42 2.22 -1.14 -1.06
CA LEU A 42 2.88 -1.54 -2.31
C LEU A 42 1.93 -2.26 -3.28
N GLU A 43 1.03 -3.10 -2.78
CA GLU A 43 0.02 -3.78 -3.59
C GLU A 43 -0.95 -2.78 -4.20
N ASP A 44 -1.41 -1.80 -3.42
CA ASP A 44 -2.29 -0.73 -3.88
C ASP A 44 -1.62 0.13 -4.96
N GLU A 45 -0.35 0.51 -4.78
CA GLU A 45 0.38 1.28 -5.78
C GLU A 45 0.63 0.48 -7.07
N LEU A 46 0.89 -0.83 -6.95
CA LEU A 46 1.02 -1.68 -8.12
C LEU A 46 -0.31 -1.80 -8.89
N GLN A 47 -1.43 -1.91 -8.18
CA GLN A 47 -2.75 -1.91 -8.80
C GLN A 47 -3.06 -0.58 -9.48
N TRP A 48 -2.69 0.54 -8.85
CA TRP A 48 -2.83 1.87 -9.41
C TRP A 48 -2.04 2.01 -10.71
N ASP A 49 -0.75 1.66 -10.71
CA ASP A 49 0.12 1.75 -11.88
C ASP A 49 -0.41 0.93 -13.06
N GLN A 50 -0.83 -0.31 -12.80
CA GLN A 50 -1.41 -1.17 -13.83
C GLN A 50 -2.71 -0.61 -14.40
N SER A 51 -3.57 -0.06 -13.55
CA SER A 51 -4.85 0.53 -13.95
C SER A 51 -4.62 1.80 -14.76
N PHE A 52 -3.71 2.66 -14.31
CA PHE A 52 -3.33 3.88 -14.99
C PHE A 52 -2.69 3.60 -16.35
N GLN A 53 -1.75 2.66 -16.43
CA GLN A 53 -1.11 2.29 -17.70
C GLN A 53 -2.13 1.87 -18.77
N LYS A 54 -3.19 1.15 -18.37
CA LYS A 54 -4.28 0.73 -19.27
C LYS A 54 -5.23 1.86 -19.66
N THR A 55 -5.35 2.90 -18.83
CA THR A 55 -6.41 3.93 -18.97
C THR A 55 -5.87 5.33 -19.30
N GLN A 56 -4.55 5.54 -19.26
CA GLN A 56 -3.91 6.84 -19.43
C GLN A 56 -4.34 7.55 -20.72
N SER A 57 -4.38 6.85 -21.86
CA SER A 57 -4.78 7.44 -23.14
C SER A 57 -6.24 7.93 -23.13
N LYS A 58 -7.14 7.16 -22.51
CA LYS A 58 -8.55 7.53 -22.34
C LYS A 58 -8.69 8.71 -21.39
N LEU A 59 -7.93 8.75 -20.29
CA LEU A 59 -7.91 9.88 -19.36
C LEU A 59 -7.44 11.17 -20.05
N VAL A 60 -6.37 11.09 -20.86
CA VAL A 60 -5.89 12.24 -21.64
C VAL A 60 -6.94 12.72 -22.64
N ALA A 61 -7.60 11.80 -23.36
CA ALA A 61 -8.65 12.15 -24.30
C ALA A 61 -9.85 12.81 -23.60
N ALA A 62 -10.30 12.23 -22.48
CA ALA A 62 -11.38 12.78 -21.67
C ALA A 62 -11.05 14.18 -21.12
N ALA A 63 -9.83 14.39 -20.62
CA ALA A 63 -9.38 15.69 -20.14
C ALA A 63 -9.34 16.75 -21.26
N LYS A 64 -8.91 16.38 -22.47
CA LYS A 64 -8.94 17.27 -23.63
C LYS A 64 -10.37 17.63 -24.02
N LEU A 65 -11.26 16.65 -24.06
CA LEU A 65 -12.67 16.87 -24.36
C LEU A 65 -13.33 17.78 -23.33
N ALA A 66 -13.11 17.53 -22.04
CA ALA A 66 -13.64 18.38 -20.96
C ALA A 66 -13.18 19.84 -21.12
N LYS A 67 -11.90 20.07 -21.46
CA LYS A 67 -11.40 21.43 -21.75
C LYS A 67 -12.12 22.09 -22.93
N GLN A 68 -12.39 21.34 -23.99
CA GLN A 68 -13.16 21.84 -25.14
C GLN A 68 -14.60 22.19 -24.76
N GLN A 69 -15.26 21.32 -24.00
CA GLN A 69 -16.63 21.54 -23.53
C GLN A 69 -16.74 22.76 -22.61
N ILE A 70 -15.75 22.97 -21.73
CA ILE A 70 -15.65 24.19 -20.91
C ILE A 70 -15.55 25.43 -21.80
N ALA A 71 -14.65 25.41 -22.80
CA ALA A 71 -14.48 26.54 -23.73
C ALA A 71 -15.75 26.81 -24.57
N GLN A 72 -16.55 25.78 -24.84
CA GLN A 72 -17.83 25.86 -25.55
C GLN A 72 -19.00 26.24 -24.63
N GLY A 73 -18.77 26.47 -23.32
CA GLY A 73 -19.81 26.80 -22.35
C GLY A 73 -20.74 25.63 -21.99
N GLN A 74 -20.35 24.39 -22.30
CA GLN A 74 -21.13 23.18 -22.05
C GLN A 74 -20.83 22.54 -20.68
N ALA A 75 -19.89 23.10 -19.92
CA ALA A 75 -19.53 22.56 -18.62
C ALA A 75 -20.64 22.80 -17.60
N GLN A 76 -20.94 21.75 -16.84
CA GLN A 76 -21.83 21.83 -15.67
C GLN A 76 -21.02 21.60 -14.39
N PRO A 77 -21.39 22.25 -13.28
CA PRO A 77 -20.84 21.92 -11.97
C PRO A 77 -21.02 20.44 -11.66
N MET A 78 -20.01 19.83 -11.04
CA MET A 78 -20.10 18.45 -10.59
C MET A 78 -21.16 18.34 -9.48
N ASP A 79 -22.15 17.48 -9.69
CA ASP A 79 -23.19 17.18 -8.71
C ASP A 79 -22.74 16.01 -7.83
N TYR A 80 -22.45 16.30 -6.57
CA TYR A 80 -21.94 15.32 -5.61
C TYR A 80 -23.02 14.37 -5.08
N GLU A 81 -24.30 14.70 -5.27
CA GLU A 81 -25.42 13.86 -4.82
C GLU A 81 -25.73 12.71 -5.81
N GLN A 82 -25.06 12.68 -6.96
CA GLN A 82 -25.25 11.69 -8.03
C GLN A 82 -24.02 10.80 -8.29
N LEU A 83 -23.03 10.81 -7.40
CA LEU A 83 -21.81 10.00 -7.47
C LEU A 83 -21.95 8.66 -6.74
#